data_AF-A0A1U9YIK1-F1
#
_entry.id   AF-A0A1U9YIK1-F1
#
_cell.length_a   1.000
_cell.length_b   1.000
_cell.length_c   1.000
_cell.angle_alpha   90.00
_cell.angle_beta   90.00
_cell.angle_gamma   90.00
#
_symmetry.space_group_name_H-M   'P 1'
#
loop_
_entity.id
_entity.type
_entity.pdbx_description
1 polymer ?
#
loop_
_entity_poly.entity_id
_entity_poly.type
_entity_poly.pdbx_seq_one_letter_code
_entity_poly.pdbx_strand_id
1 'polypeptide(L)'
;MFRKKLSILLLAVVMVLSISSSAFAHSVQASSNANSETPKKWASVVKRYTYGYYPMEIYYDNGFGWTGNLVAKRVNCDKLSCAVTYEGFIYNNY
;
A
#
# COMPACT_ATOMS: atom_id res chain seq x y z
N MET A 1 14.43 32.85 -51.56
CA MET A 1 15.61 32.21 -50.96
C MET A 1 15.69 32.67 -49.51
N PHE A 2 15.93 31.76 -48.53
CA PHE A 2 15.90 31.95 -47.06
C PHE A 2 14.48 32.09 -46.44
N ARG A 3 13.99 31.32 -45.46
CA ARG A 3 14.47 30.17 -44.67
C ARG A 3 13.27 29.28 -44.29
N LYS A 4 13.27 28.02 -44.73
CA LYS A 4 12.49 26.92 -44.13
C LYS A 4 13.23 26.48 -42.87
N LYS A 5 12.73 26.69 -41.65
CA LYS A 5 13.05 25.91 -40.43
C LYS A 5 12.07 26.27 -39.29
N LEU A 6 10.90 25.63 -39.23
CA LEU A 6 10.13 25.58 -37.97
C LEU A 6 9.07 24.47 -38.00
N SER A 7 9.46 23.20 -38.15
CA SER A 7 8.52 22.10 -37.88
C SER A 7 9.26 20.77 -37.68
N ILE A 8 9.98 20.63 -36.56
CA ILE A 8 10.49 19.32 -36.08
C ILE A 8 10.27 19.14 -34.57
N LEU A 9 9.83 20.16 -33.84
CA LEU A 9 9.68 20.10 -32.38
C LEU A 9 8.27 19.69 -31.90
N LEU A 10 7.59 18.78 -32.60
CA LEU A 10 6.27 18.30 -32.18
C LEU A 10 6.10 16.78 -32.15
N LEU A 11 7.16 16.00 -32.41
CA LEU A 11 7.08 14.53 -32.39
C LEU A 11 7.64 13.89 -31.11
N ALA A 12 8.31 14.65 -30.24
CA ALA A 12 8.99 14.12 -29.07
C ALA A 12 8.11 14.05 -27.79
N VAL A 13 6.93 14.67 -27.79
CA VAL A 13 6.09 14.77 -26.57
C VAL A 13 5.11 13.59 -26.43
N VAL A 14 4.85 12.83 -27.50
CA VAL A 14 3.86 11.74 -27.48
C VAL A 14 4.44 10.38 -27.04
N MET A 15 5.77 10.23 -26.96
CA MET A 15 6.40 8.95 -26.61
C MET A 15 6.67 8.75 -25.09
N VAL A 16 6.42 9.74 -24.24
CA VAL A 16 6.71 9.64 -22.79
C VAL A 16 5.46 9.24 -21.97
N LEU A 17 4.27 9.24 -22.56
CA LEU A 17 3.01 8.89 -21.86
C LEU A 17 2.54 7.44 -22.07
N SER A 18 3.25 6.65 -22.89
CA SER A 18 2.88 5.25 -23.19
C SER A 18 3.71 4.21 -22.44
N ILE A 19 4.73 4.61 -21.69
CA ILE A 19 5.50 3.69 -20.83
C ILE A 19 5.05 3.93 -19.40
N SER A 20 4.02 3.19 -18.97
CA SER A 20 3.73 2.71 -17.61
C SER A 20 2.22 2.42 -17.39
N SER A 21 1.45 2.13 -18.44
CA SER A 21 0.15 1.43 -18.32
C SER A 21 0.35 -0.07 -18.12
N SER A 22 1.12 -0.45 -17.10
CA SER A 22 1.23 -1.83 -16.61
C SER A 22 1.32 -1.86 -15.08
N ALA A 23 0.54 -1.01 -14.41
CA ALA A 23 0.14 -1.27 -13.03
C ALA A 23 -0.99 -2.31 -13.04
N PHE A 24 -0.62 -3.59 -13.16
CA PHE A 24 -1.36 -4.76 -12.70
C PHE A 24 -2.86 -4.78 -13.01
N ALA A 25 -3.20 -5.06 -14.27
CA ALA A 25 -4.34 -5.91 -14.55
C ALA A 25 -4.05 -7.33 -14.03
N HIS A 26 -4.07 -7.52 -12.71
CA HIS A 26 -4.20 -8.85 -12.12
C HIS A 26 -5.69 -9.19 -12.11
N SER A 27 -6.18 -9.60 -13.27
CA SER A 27 -7.35 -10.46 -13.37
C SER A 27 -7.06 -11.74 -12.60
N VAL A 28 -7.52 -11.83 -11.35
CA VAL A 28 -7.90 -13.11 -10.77
C VAL A 28 -9.40 -13.04 -10.56
N GLN A 29 -10.10 -13.36 -11.64
CA GLN A 29 -11.43 -13.91 -11.59
C GLN A 29 -11.33 -15.24 -10.81
N ALA A 30 -11.45 -15.17 -9.49
CA ALA A 30 -12.00 -16.26 -8.68
C ALA A 30 -13.51 -15.96 -8.61
N SER A 31 -14.26 -16.29 -9.66
CA SER A 31 -15.01 -17.55 -9.72
C SER A 31 -15.67 -17.84 -8.36
N SER A 32 -16.87 -17.31 -8.20
CA SER A 32 -18.03 -18.02 -7.63
C SER A 32 -17.69 -19.12 -6.62
N ASN A 33 -17.43 -18.71 -5.38
CA ASN A 33 -17.68 -19.55 -4.21
C ASN A 33 -18.66 -18.79 -3.32
N ALA A 34 -19.81 -19.41 -3.09
CA ALA A 34 -20.87 -18.95 -2.21
C ALA A 34 -20.45 -19.03 -0.74
N ASN A 35 -19.46 -18.22 -0.34
CA ASN A 35 -19.14 -17.88 1.03
C ASN A 35 -18.80 -16.39 1.03
N SER A 36 -19.72 -15.57 1.53
CA SER A 36 -19.55 -14.13 1.71
C SER A 36 -18.47 -13.84 2.77
N GLU A 37 -17.21 -14.16 2.48
CA GLU A 37 -16.08 -13.70 3.27
C GLU A 37 -15.96 -12.19 3.03
N THR A 38 -16.19 -11.40 4.09
CA THR A 38 -15.90 -9.96 4.10
C THR A 38 -14.51 -9.73 3.50
N PRO A 39 -14.37 -8.85 2.49
CA PRO A 39 -13.09 -8.66 1.84
C PRO A 39 -12.03 -8.26 2.88
N LYS A 40 -10.92 -9.01 2.90
CA LYS A 40 -9.80 -8.82 3.84
C LYS A 40 -8.50 -8.48 3.09
N LYS A 41 -7.67 -7.64 3.69
CA LYS A 41 -6.38 -7.17 3.17
C LYS A 41 -5.31 -7.32 4.24
N TRP A 42 -4.06 -7.59 3.86
CA TRP A 42 -2.95 -7.59 4.80
C TRP A 42 -2.41 -6.17 5.04
N ALA A 43 -2.10 -5.82 6.29
CA ALA A 43 -1.47 -4.56 6.65
C ALA A 43 -0.28 -4.78 7.59
N SER A 44 0.73 -3.93 7.45
CA SER A 44 1.91 -3.88 8.31
C SER A 44 2.23 -2.42 8.64
N VAL A 45 2.42 -2.11 9.91
CA VAL A 45 2.73 -0.76 10.39
C VAL A 45 3.81 -0.82 11.46
N VAL A 46 4.73 0.14 11.43
CA VAL A 46 5.76 0.28 12.47
C VAL A 46 5.38 1.42 13.40
N LYS A 47 5.29 1.14 14.70
CA LYS A 47 5.09 2.14 15.75
C LYS A 47 6.28 2.15 16.71
N ARG A 48 6.59 3.34 17.24
CA ARG A 48 7.65 3.53 18.24
C ARG A 48 7.03 3.68 19.62
N TYR A 49 7.60 2.99 20.59
CA TYR A 49 7.23 3.04 22.00
C TYR A 49 8.45 3.22 22.89
N THR A 50 8.23 3.67 24.12
CA THR A 50 9.24 3.61 25.17
C THR A 50 9.64 2.15 25.43
N TYR A 51 10.91 1.92 25.77
CA TYR A 51 11.39 0.57 26.08
C TYR A 51 10.53 -0.10 27.16
N GLY A 52 10.03 -1.31 26.87
CA GLY A 52 9.16 -2.07 27.78
C GLY A 52 7.68 -1.67 27.78
N TYR A 53 7.27 -0.64 27.02
CA TYR A 53 5.90 -0.12 27.01
C TYR A 53 5.24 -0.20 25.62
N TYR A 54 5.15 -1.40 25.05
CA TYR A 54 4.42 -1.62 23.80
C TYR A 54 3.28 -2.62 23.97
N PRO A 55 2.10 -2.38 23.37
CA PRO A 55 1.00 -3.34 23.39
C PRO A 55 1.26 -4.50 22.43
N MET A 56 0.69 -5.66 22.73
CA MET A 56 0.76 -6.85 21.84
C MET A 56 -0.13 -6.72 20.61
N GLU A 57 -1.17 -5.90 20.69
CA GLU A 57 -2.17 -5.69 19.64
C GLU A 57 -2.54 -4.21 19.58
N ILE A 58 -2.77 -3.69 18.38
CA ILE A 58 -3.26 -2.33 18.15
C ILE A 58 -4.45 -2.36 17.22
N TYR A 59 -5.41 -1.47 17.46
CA TYR A 59 -6.40 -1.13 16.45
C TYR A 59 -5.73 -0.30 15.34
N TYR A 60 -6.04 -0.65 14.10
CA TYR A 60 -5.56 0.03 12.90
C TYR A 60 -6.74 0.40 11.99
N ASP A 61 -6.74 1.65 11.57
CA ASP A 61 -7.65 2.21 10.57
C ASP A 61 -6.81 2.96 9.55
N ASN A 62 -7.02 2.68 8.26
CA ASN A 62 -6.31 3.34 7.17
C ASN A 62 -7.02 4.59 6.62
N GLY A 63 -8.19 4.96 7.14
CA GLY A 63 -8.99 6.09 6.67
C GLY A 63 -9.79 5.82 5.40
N PHE A 64 -9.70 4.61 4.83
CA PHE A 64 -10.43 4.19 3.63
C PHE A 64 -11.45 3.07 3.94
N GLY A 65 -11.85 2.95 5.21
CA GLY A 65 -12.79 1.94 5.71
C GLY A 65 -12.23 0.54 5.86
N TRP A 66 -10.91 0.38 5.75
CA TRP A 66 -10.28 -0.88 6.11
C TRP A 66 -9.75 -0.78 7.53
N THR A 67 -10.36 -1.55 8.41
CA THR A 67 -9.99 -1.54 9.82
C THR A 67 -9.75 -2.95 10.33
N GLY A 68 -8.98 -3.06 11.40
CA GLY A 68 -8.73 -4.34 12.04
C GLY A 68 -7.68 -4.22 13.11
N ASN A 69 -7.49 -5.30 13.85
CA ASN A 69 -6.44 -5.35 14.84
C ASN A 69 -5.18 -5.96 14.25
N LEU A 70 -4.05 -5.31 14.51
CA LEU A 70 -2.73 -5.77 14.10
C LEU A 70 -1.97 -6.26 15.33
N VAL A 71 -1.26 -7.38 15.17
CA VAL A 71 -0.51 -8.03 16.26
C VAL A 71 0.97 -7.74 16.11
N ALA A 72 1.67 -7.47 17.21
CA ALA A 72 3.11 -7.28 17.22
C ALA A 72 3.82 -8.55 16.71
N LYS A 73 4.60 -8.42 15.64
CA LYS A 73 5.37 -9.53 15.02
C LYS A 73 6.86 -9.37 15.17
N ARG A 74 7.37 -8.16 15.01
CA ARG A 74 8.80 -7.86 15.14
C ARG A 74 8.98 -6.70 16.10
N VAL A 75 9.84 -6.89 17.09
CA VAL A 75 10.18 -5.88 18.09
C VAL A 75 11.68 -5.66 18.00
N ASN A 76 12.09 -4.44 17.64
CA ASN A 76 13.48 -4.03 17.67
C ASN A 76 13.64 -2.93 18.71
N CYS A 77 14.43 -3.19 19.75
CA CYS A 77 14.57 -2.29 20.88
C CYS A 77 16.01 -1.79 21.02
N ASP A 78 16.13 -0.49 21.22
CA ASP A 78 17.32 0.17 21.73
C ASP A 78 17.13 0.51 23.23
N LYS A 79 18.14 1.11 23.87
CA LYS A 79 18.11 1.43 25.31
C LYS A 79 16.97 2.37 25.75
N LEU A 80 16.38 3.13 24.83
CA LEU A 80 15.36 4.16 25.13
C LEU A 80 13.99 3.86 24.49
N SER A 81 13.96 3.14 23.37
CA SER A 81 12.74 2.95 22.59
C SER A 81 12.72 1.62 21.85
N CYS A 82 11.52 1.12 21.58
CA CYS A 82 11.28 -0.04 20.72
C CYS A 82 10.51 0.38 19.46
N ALA A 83 11.03 0.01 18.29
CA ALA A 83 10.28 -0.02 17.05
C ALA A 83 9.58 -1.37 16.93
N VAL A 84 8.25 -1.35 16.95
CA VAL A 84 7.41 -2.54 16.88
C VAL A 84 6.65 -2.55 15.57
N THR A 85 6.86 -3.60 14.79
CA THR A 85 6.08 -3.90 13.57
C THR A 85 4.84 -4.70 13.96
N TYR A 86 3.68 -4.13 13.70
CA TYR A 86 2.39 -4.79 13.84
C TYR A 86 1.89 -5.24 12.50
N GLU A 87 1.40 -6.47 12.41
CA GLU A 87 0.91 -7.06 11.18
C GLU A 87 -0.38 -7.85 11.42
N GLY A 88 -1.24 -7.90 10.41
CA GLY A 88 -2.52 -8.59 10.52
C GLY A 88 -3.40 -8.37 9.30
N PHE A 89 -4.54 -9.06 9.28
CA PHE A 89 -5.60 -8.82 8.32
C PHE A 89 -6.51 -7.69 8.80
N ILE A 90 -6.82 -6.78 7.89
CA ILE A 90 -7.82 -5.74 8.05
C ILE A 90 -8.99 -6.05 7.12
N TYR A 91 -10.18 -5.64 7.52
CA TYR A 91 -11.43 -5.97 6.88
C TYR A 91 -12.05 -4.68 6.35
N ASN A 92 -12.66 -4.78 5.17
CA ASN A 92 -13.47 -3.68 4.67
C ASN A 92 -14.78 -3.64 5.47
N ASN A 93 -15.05 -2.50 6.09
CA ASN A 93 -16.29 -2.25 6.82
C ASN A 93 -17.40 -1.64 5.94
N TYR A 94 -17.14 -1.48 4.63
CA TYR A 94 -18.12 -1.06 3.63
C TYR A 94 -18.75 -2.23 2.88
#